data_AF-A0A735YT04-F1
#
_entry.id   AF-A0A735YT04-F1
#
_cell.length_a   1.000
_cell.length_b   1.000
_cell.length_c   1.000
_cell.angle_alpha   90.00
_cell.angle_beta   90.00
_cell.angle_gamma   90.00
#
_symmetry.space_group_name_H-M   'P 1'
#
loop_
_entity.id
_entity.type
_entity.pdbx_description
1 polymer ?
#
loop_
_entity_poly.entity_id
_entity_poly.type
_entity_poly.pdbx_seq_one_letter_code
_entity_poly.pdbx_strand_id
1 'polypeptide(L)'
;NAGLPGATKNDVFTPSGAGANPFITPLITSAYSKYPHMFTSQHQKASFNIYAEKIIMTEVVPLFNECAMPTPQQFQQILENIANKYIQNTP
;
A
#
# COMPACT_ATOMS: atom_id res chain seq x y z
N ASN A 1 14.90 6.81 3.94
CA ASN A 1 13.96 6.58 5.06
C ASN A 1 12.74 7.48 4.90
N ALA A 2 11.54 7.01 5.24
CA ALA A 2 10.28 7.72 5.01
C ALA A 2 9.70 8.44 6.25
N GLY A 3 10.39 8.41 7.40
CA GLY A 3 9.92 9.06 8.63
C GLY A 3 8.76 8.35 9.33
N LEU A 4 8.43 7.12 8.94
CA LEU A 4 7.35 6.34 9.58
C LEU A 4 7.73 5.97 11.02
N PRO A 5 6.82 6.14 12.01
CA PRO A 5 7.03 5.63 13.36
C PRO A 5 6.99 4.10 13.37
N GLY A 6 7.69 3.48 14.32
CA GLY A 6 7.80 2.04 14.41
C GLY A 6 8.75 1.57 15.50
N ALA A 7 9.05 0.28 15.51
CA ALA A 7 9.97 -0.31 16.46
C ALA A 7 10.95 -1.24 15.76
N THR A 8 12.18 -1.30 16.29
CA THR A 8 13.20 -2.27 15.89
C THR A 8 13.16 -3.47 16.84
N LYS A 9 13.12 -4.68 16.28
CA LYS A 9 13.30 -5.93 17.02
C LYS A 9 14.26 -6.82 16.25
N ASN A 10 15.28 -7.36 16.91
CA ASN A 10 16.32 -8.18 16.29
C ASN A 10 16.92 -7.50 15.04
N ASP A 11 17.31 -6.24 15.18
CA ASP A 11 17.89 -5.39 14.12
C ASP A 11 17.00 -5.14 12.89
N VAL A 12 15.72 -5.55 12.92
CA VAL A 12 14.74 -5.28 11.86
C VAL A 12 13.75 -4.23 12.33
N PHE A 13 13.73 -3.09 11.65
CA PHE A 13 12.72 -2.03 11.87
C PHE A 13 11.42 -2.37 11.14
N THR A 14 10.29 -2.30 11.84
CA THR A 14 8.95 -2.42 11.25
C THR A 14 8.12 -1.18 11.58
N PRO A 15 7.55 -0.48 10.58
CA PRO A 15 6.62 0.62 10.82
C PRO A 15 5.43 0.16 11.67
N SER A 16 5.03 0.92 12.69
CA SER A 16 3.91 0.55 13.57
C SER A 16 2.55 0.59 12.87
N GLY A 17 2.44 1.36 11.78
CA GLY A 17 1.27 1.39 10.91
C GLY A 17 1.24 0.29 9.85
N ALA A 18 2.22 -0.62 9.82
CA ALA A 18 2.20 -1.75 8.89
C ALA A 18 1.03 -2.69 9.21
N GLY A 19 0.24 -3.02 8.19
CA GLY A 19 -0.98 -3.80 8.35
C GLY A 19 -1.99 -3.47 7.25
N ALA A 20 -3.28 -3.49 7.59
CA ALA A 20 -4.35 -3.16 6.66
C ALA A 20 -4.39 -1.66 6.35
N ASN A 21 -4.50 -1.31 5.06
CA ASN A 21 -4.67 0.07 4.64
C ASN A 21 -6.05 0.60 5.10
N PRO A 22 -6.11 1.68 5.90
CA PRO A 22 -7.36 2.17 6.49
C PRO A 22 -8.38 2.68 5.46
N PHE A 23 -7.93 3.04 4.26
CA PHE A 23 -8.81 3.52 3.19
C PHE A 23 -9.44 2.38 2.37
N ILE A 24 -8.83 1.19 2.36
CA ILE A 24 -9.29 0.07 1.53
C ILE A 24 -10.60 -0.52 2.05
N THR A 25 -10.67 -0.82 3.35
CA THR A 25 -11.85 -1.44 3.96
C THR A 25 -13.14 -0.69 3.63
N PRO A 26 -13.30 0.62 3.93
CA PRO A 26 -14.54 1.32 3.65
C PRO A 26 -14.88 1.39 2.15
N LEU A 27 -13.88 1.53 1.26
CA LEU A 27 -14.09 1.53 -0.19
C LEU A 27 -14.64 0.18 -0.67
N ILE A 28 -13.98 -0.91 -0.27
CA ILE A 28 -14.32 -2.25 -0.74
C ILE A 28 -15.63 -2.74 -0.12
N THR A 29 -15.89 -2.49 1.16
CA THR A 29 -17.18 -2.88 1.77
C THR A 29 -18.34 -2.11 1.18
N SER A 30 -18.15 -0.83 0.85
CA SER A 30 -19.17 -0.03 0.17
C SER A 30 -19.44 -0.53 -1.23
N ALA A 31 -18.39 -0.84 -2.00
CA ALA A 31 -18.52 -1.40 -3.34
C ALA A 31 -19.17 -2.80 -3.32
N TYR A 32 -18.78 -3.64 -2.36
CA TYR A 32 -19.38 -4.95 -2.14
C TYR A 32 -20.87 -4.87 -1.84
N SER A 33 -21.26 -3.98 -0.92
CA SER A 33 -22.65 -3.78 -0.51
C SER A 33 -23.52 -3.30 -1.69
N LYS A 34 -22.95 -2.47 -2.57
CA LYS A 34 -23.66 -1.91 -3.73
C LYS A 34 -23.71 -2.87 -4.92
N TYR A 35 -22.65 -3.65 -5.16
CA TYR A 35 -22.49 -4.51 -6.33
C TYR A 35 -22.03 -5.93 -5.96
N PRO A 36 -22.79 -6.68 -5.14
CA PRO A 36 -22.32 -7.94 -4.55
C PRO A 36 -21.94 -9.00 -5.60
N HIS A 37 -22.63 -9.01 -6.76
CA HIS A 37 -22.36 -9.94 -7.86
C HIS A 37 -20.97 -9.77 -8.49
N MET A 38 -20.38 -8.57 -8.41
CA MET A 38 -19.03 -8.28 -8.91
C MET A 38 -17.93 -8.82 -7.99
N PHE A 39 -18.25 -9.25 -6.76
CA PHE A 39 -17.28 -9.71 -5.76
C PHE A 39 -17.41 -11.21 -5.48
N THR A 40 -17.88 -11.99 -6.45
CA THR A 40 -18.05 -13.44 -6.29
C THR A 40 -16.73 -14.18 -6.47
N SER A 41 -15.90 -13.74 -7.42
CA SER A 41 -14.59 -14.33 -7.70
C SER A 41 -13.49 -13.73 -6.83
N GLN A 42 -12.60 -14.57 -6.31
CA GLN A 42 -11.39 -14.13 -5.61
C GLN A 42 -10.50 -13.26 -6.50
N HIS A 43 -10.42 -13.58 -7.80
CA HIS A 43 -9.66 -12.78 -8.76
C HIS A 43 -10.25 -11.36 -8.88
N GLN A 44 -11.57 -11.23 -9.00
CA GLN A 44 -12.23 -9.92 -9.07
C GLN A 44 -12.03 -9.12 -7.79
N LYS A 45 -12.13 -9.76 -6.60
CA LYS A 45 -11.82 -9.11 -5.32
C LYS A 45 -10.40 -8.55 -5.30
N ALA A 46 -9.41 -9.35 -5.75
CA ALA A 46 -8.02 -8.91 -5.83
C ALA A 46 -7.85 -7.74 -6.82
N SER A 47 -8.47 -7.81 -8.00
CA SER A 47 -8.44 -6.70 -8.98
C SER A 47 -9.04 -5.41 -8.43
N PHE A 48 -10.16 -5.48 -7.70
CA PHE A 48 -10.75 -4.29 -7.06
C PHE A 48 -9.87 -3.73 -5.94
N ASN A 49 -9.21 -4.56 -5.14
CA ASN A 49 -8.26 -4.10 -4.14
C ASN A 49 -7.09 -3.34 -4.78
N ILE A 50 -6.48 -3.90 -5.83
CA ILE A 50 -5.38 -3.24 -6.56
C ILE A 50 -5.83 -1.90 -7.16
N TYR A 51 -7.03 -1.88 -7.75
CA TYR A 51 -7.58 -0.65 -8.31
C TYR A 51 -7.88 0.40 -7.22
N ALA A 52 -8.45 -0.02 -6.08
CA ALA A 52 -8.69 0.84 -4.94
C ALA A 52 -7.39 1.44 -4.40
N GLU A 53 -6.33 0.64 -4.27
CA GLU A 53 -5.00 1.14 -3.86
C GLU A 53 -4.49 2.22 -4.82
N LYS A 54 -4.61 2.01 -6.14
CA LYS A 54 -4.15 2.97 -7.14
C LYS A 54 -4.89 4.32 -7.06
N ILE A 55 -6.21 4.30 -6.87
CA ILE A 55 -6.98 5.55 -6.74
C ILE A 55 -6.65 6.26 -5.42
N ILE A 56 -6.49 5.52 -4.31
CA ILE A 56 -6.08 6.09 -3.02
C ILE A 56 -4.72 6.76 -3.15
N MET A 57 -3.73 6.09 -3.76
CA MET A 57 -2.41 6.66 -3.98
C MET A 57 -2.49 7.98 -4.75
N THR A 58 -3.36 8.07 -5.76
CA THR A 58 -3.55 9.30 -6.54
C THR A 58 -4.17 10.41 -5.69
N GLU A 59 -5.20 10.08 -4.92
CA GLU A 59 -5.95 11.03 -4.09
C GLU A 59 -5.11 11.62 -2.95
N VAL A 60 -4.23 10.81 -2.33
CA VAL A 60 -3.44 11.25 -1.17
C VAL A 60 -2.16 11.99 -1.55
N VAL A 61 -1.68 11.91 -2.80
CA VAL A 61 -0.42 12.55 -3.25
C VAL A 61 -0.31 14.03 -2.86
N PRO A 62 -1.34 14.88 -3.03
CA PRO A 62 -1.25 16.30 -2.68
C PRO A 62 -0.91 16.55 -1.20
N LEU A 63 -1.26 15.63 -0.30
CA LEU A 63 -0.95 15.72 1.13
C LEU A 63 0.55 15.64 1.42
N PHE A 64 1.35 15.17 0.46
CA PHE A 64 2.79 15.05 0.59
C PHE A 64 3.56 16.26 0.07
N ASN A 65 2.91 17.19 -0.64
CA ASN A 65 3.58 18.31 -1.34
C ASN A 65 4.29 19.28 -0.38
N GLU A 66 3.78 19.46 0.83
CA GLU A 66 4.31 20.42 1.82
C GLU A 66 5.08 19.75 2.96
N CYS A 67 5.35 18.44 2.86
CA CYS A 67 6.05 17.69 3.90
C CYS A 67 7.35 17.06 3.38
N ALA A 68 8.26 16.76 4.31
CA ALA A 68 9.53 16.10 3.97
C ALA A 68 9.39 14.59 3.70
N MET A 69 8.18 14.01 3.80
CA MET A 69 7.97 12.60 3.50
C MET A 69 7.98 12.36 1.99
N PRO A 70 8.55 11.22 1.54
CA PRO A 70 8.45 10.84 0.13
C PRO A 70 7.00 10.63 -0.27
N THR A 71 6.67 10.94 -1.52
CA THR A 71 5.34 10.64 -2.06
C THR A 71 5.10 9.12 -2.07
N PRO A 72 3.83 8.64 -2.12
CA PRO A 72 3.53 7.21 -2.22
C PRO A 72 4.29 6.51 -3.35
N GLN A 73 4.39 7.15 -4.52
CA GLN A 73 5.11 6.62 -5.68
C GLN A 73 6.62 6.57 -5.45
N GLN A 74 7.22 7.61 -4.87
CA GLN A 74 8.65 7.63 -4.57
C GLN A 74 9.01 6.54 -3.55
N PHE A 75 8.19 6.39 -2.51
CA PHE A 75 8.42 5.36 -1.49
C PHE A 75 8.25 3.95 -2.07
N GLN A 76 7.25 3.73 -2.93
CA GLN A 76 7.07 2.47 -3.66
C GLN A 76 8.32 2.11 -4.47
N GLN A 77 8.84 3.05 -5.27
CA GLN A 77 10.04 2.81 -6.10
C GLN A 77 11.28 2.46 -5.26
N ILE A 78 11.46 3.11 -4.11
CA ILE A 78 12.55 2.79 -3.18
C ILE A 78 12.43 1.34 -2.70
N LEU A 79 11.23 0.91 -2.31
CA LEU A 79 10.98 -0.45 -1.84
C LEU A 79 11.10 -1.49 -2.97
N GLU A 80 10.63 -1.19 -4.17
CA GLU A 80 10.78 -2.05 -5.35
C GLU A 80 12.25 -2.29 -5.69
N ASN A 81 13.08 -1.25 -5.65
CA ASN A 81 14.52 -1.39 -5.88
C ASN A 81 15.19 -2.28 -4.82
N ILE A 82 14.79 -2.13 -3.55
CA ILE A 82 15.28 -3.01 -2.48
C ILE A 82 14.80 -4.44 -2.71
N ALA A 83 13.53 -4.66 -2.99
CA ALA A 83 12.96 -6.00 -3.22
C ALA A 83 13.63 -6.69 -4.40
N ASN A 84 13.78 -6.00 -5.53
CA ASN A 84 14.42 -6.52 -6.74
C ASN A 84 15.87 -6.94 -6.49
N LYS A 85 16.61 -6.19 -5.66
CA LYS A 85 17.97 -6.58 -5.25
C LYS A 85 18.00 -7.96 -4.59
N TYR A 86 17.02 -8.32 -3.76
CA TYR A 86 16.99 -9.62 -3.09
C TYR A 86 16.39 -10.73 -3.96
N ILE A 87 15.45 -10.41 -4.86
CA ILE A 87 14.91 -11.38 -5.81
C ILE A 87 15.98 -11.83 -6.81
N GLN A 88 16.75 -10.86 -7.36
CA GLN A 88 17.73 -11.12 -8.42
C GLN A 88 19.05 -11.69 -7.89
N ASN A 89 19.40 -11.44 -6.62
CA ASN A 89 20.61 -11.98 -5.99
C ASN A 89 20.34 -13.24 -5.17
N THR A 90 19.41 -14.08 -5.65
CA THR A 90 19.25 -15.44 -5.12
C THR A 90 20.23 -16.34 -5.88
N PRO A 91 21.32 -16.83 -5.26
CA PRO A 91 22.17 -17.85 -5.89
C PRO A 91 21.43 -19.17 -6.12
#